data_AF-A0A543IF91-F1
#
_entry.id   AF-A0A543IF91-F1
#
_cell.length_a   1.000
_cell.length_b   1.000
_cell.length_c   1.000
_cell.angle_alpha   90.00
_cell.angle_beta   90.00
_cell.angle_gamma   90.00
#
_symmetry.space_group_name_H-M   'P 1'
#
loop_
_entity.id
_entity.type
_entity.pdbx_description
1 polymer ?
#
loop_
_entity_poly.entity_id
_entity_poly.type
_entity_poly.pdbx_seq_one_letter_code
_entity_poly.pdbx_strand_id
1 'polypeptide(L)'
;MIRHVPRVRVALIAAAVAVLLGAVVAVAVGTSSSPPGRVPPARVLSAYETAAPGNAIDRDCGFSAPLPGSPGRLLWLFCDTVWEGDRPGLWLGTTAATGPAVPGRVPGELTELPTPHGDPHARPSHRRPGGRSPSEGRARPPQGMLAPPPGLVLPGGGTCQVPDVAYGASWASGAARPPGGDTLLITYTDVCVHGATISVQGFGVVGYRPGGNVLTGRTRLFSSPGGLPFQHNLGSPVFAGGHLYLFASVCDTSAFGICHGGRVTLARVPADPAAWRDPGAYRYWTPEGWTPDAAQARTVVVGAAPYLIHVADYSAVGQGLVMVEQRGLDGRFRLWRAPAPEGPWTAAGDRIVPCSGGSGLNQCRALIGHPALSTRDALMLSYYDPADRHINARAVPW
;
A
#
# COMPACT_ATOMS: atom_id res chain seq x y z
N MET A 1 -46.32 36.41 70.82
CA MET A 1 -46.44 35.47 71.95
C MET A 1 -46.86 34.10 71.42
N ILE A 2 -46.66 33.01 72.20
CA ILE A 2 -47.36 31.70 72.11
C ILE A 2 -47.46 31.10 70.67
N ARG A 3 -46.51 30.28 70.18
CA ARG A 3 -46.26 28.84 70.47
C ARG A 3 -47.51 27.93 70.40
N HIS A 4 -47.40 26.81 69.67
CA HIS A 4 -47.83 25.47 70.11
C HIS A 4 -46.99 24.38 69.42
N VAL A 5 -46.45 23.40 70.19
CA VAL A 5 -45.71 22.21 69.73
C VAL A 5 -45.75 21.14 70.85
N PRO A 6 -46.10 19.86 70.54
CA PRO A 6 -45.25 18.72 70.92
C PRO A 6 -45.04 17.75 69.72
N ARG A 7 -43.92 17.04 69.50
CA ARG A 7 -42.91 16.30 70.32
C ARG A 7 -43.31 14.88 70.75
N VAL A 8 -42.49 13.90 70.30
CA VAL A 8 -41.97 12.64 70.94
C VAL A 8 -41.09 11.99 69.82
N ARG A 9 -39.77 11.69 69.93
CA ARG A 9 -38.92 10.90 70.87
C ARG A 9 -39.21 9.39 70.79
N VAL A 10 -38.31 8.41 70.95
CA VAL A 10 -36.90 8.26 71.43
C VAL A 10 -36.06 7.75 70.18
N ALA A 11 -34.76 7.43 70.09
CA ALA A 11 -33.70 6.93 70.99
C ALA A 11 -32.26 7.45 70.66
N LEU A 12 -31.22 6.74 71.14
CA LEU A 12 -29.88 7.28 71.46
C LEU A 12 -28.76 6.19 71.44
N ILE A 13 -27.53 6.56 71.02
CA ILE A 13 -26.20 6.03 71.49
C ILE A 13 -25.87 4.56 71.08
N ALA A 14 -24.64 4.10 70.82
CA ALA A 14 -23.25 4.64 70.86
C ALA A 14 -22.59 4.55 69.43
N ALA A 15 -21.28 4.45 69.14
CA ALA A 15 -20.00 4.37 69.89
C ALA A 15 -18.82 4.91 69.02
N ALA A 16 -17.56 4.77 69.44
CA ALA A 16 -16.35 5.11 68.65
C ALA A 16 -15.10 4.29 69.06
N VAL A 17 -14.02 4.37 68.25
CA VAL A 17 -12.65 3.82 68.47
C VAL A 17 -12.56 2.29 68.35
N ALA A 18 -11.62 1.65 67.63
CA ALA A 18 -10.46 2.07 66.81
C ALA A 18 -10.52 1.40 65.40
N VAL A 19 -9.53 1.34 64.49
CA VAL A 19 -8.09 1.71 64.47
C VAL A 19 -7.66 2.05 63.02
N LEU A 20 -6.37 2.31 62.75
CA LEU A 20 -5.83 2.60 61.41
C LEU A 20 -5.83 1.38 60.47
N LEU A 21 -6.15 1.59 59.19
CA LEU A 21 -5.40 0.98 58.06
C LEU A 21 -5.68 1.67 56.71
N GLY A 22 -4.61 2.18 56.09
CA GLY A 22 -4.39 2.37 54.64
C GLY A 22 -5.52 2.86 53.73
N ALA A 23 -5.56 4.17 53.46
CA ALA A 23 -6.13 4.73 52.22
C ALA A 23 -5.09 5.65 51.55
N VAL A 24 -4.17 5.08 50.77
CA VAL A 24 -3.18 5.84 50.01
C VAL A 24 -3.88 6.58 48.87
N VAL A 25 -3.74 7.91 48.82
CA VAL A 25 -4.29 8.75 47.75
C VAL A 25 -3.45 8.57 46.47
N ALA A 26 -3.79 7.53 45.70
CA ALA A 26 -3.19 7.27 44.39
C ALA A 26 -3.88 8.13 43.31
N VAL A 27 -3.36 9.34 43.07
CA VAL A 27 -3.76 10.18 41.92
C VAL A 27 -3.20 9.55 40.64
N ALA A 28 -3.90 8.53 40.14
CA ALA A 28 -3.58 7.84 38.90
C ALA A 28 -4.37 8.41 37.71
N VAL A 29 -4.33 9.74 37.51
CA VAL A 29 -4.81 10.38 36.28
C VAL A 29 -3.77 10.18 35.16
N GLY A 30 -3.46 8.91 34.89
CA GLY A 30 -2.64 8.51 33.76
C GLY A 30 -3.51 8.50 32.51
N THR A 31 -3.43 9.55 31.70
CA THR A 31 -4.06 9.59 30.38
C THR A 31 -3.36 8.62 29.42
N SER A 32 -3.67 7.33 29.54
CA SER A 32 -3.21 6.27 28.65
C SER A 32 -3.90 6.39 27.29
N SER A 33 -3.52 7.40 26.51
CA SER A 33 -3.96 7.57 25.13
C SER A 33 -3.50 6.36 24.32
N SER A 34 -4.43 5.53 23.89
CA SER A 34 -4.17 4.38 23.03
C SER A 34 -3.30 4.78 21.83
N PRO A 35 -2.29 3.96 21.43
CA PRO A 35 -1.47 4.25 20.26
C PRO A 35 -2.34 4.50 19.01
N PRO A 36 -2.06 5.54 18.21
CA PRO A 36 -2.96 5.95 17.14
C PRO A 36 -3.08 4.88 16.05
N GLY A 37 -4.33 4.58 15.69
CA GLY A 37 -4.69 3.49 14.78
C GLY A 37 -5.54 2.41 15.43
N ARG A 38 -6.16 1.58 14.60
CA ARG A 38 -7.03 0.47 15.00
C ARG A 38 -6.21 -0.80 15.28
N VAL A 39 -6.75 -1.66 16.15
CA VAL A 39 -6.27 -3.04 16.30
C VAL A 39 -6.69 -3.82 15.05
N PRO A 40 -5.81 -4.59 14.39
CA PRO A 40 -6.19 -5.44 13.26
C PRO A 40 -7.07 -6.64 13.71
N PRO A 41 -7.98 -7.16 12.87
CA PRO A 41 -8.28 -6.71 11.51
C PRO A 41 -9.09 -5.40 11.47
N ALA A 42 -8.77 -4.52 10.53
CA ALA A 42 -9.50 -3.27 10.30
C ALA A 42 -9.30 -2.70 8.88
N ARG A 43 -10.29 -1.92 8.42
CA ARG A 43 -10.19 -1.11 7.19
C ARG A 43 -9.13 -0.01 7.30
N VAL A 44 -8.45 0.30 6.19
CA VAL A 44 -7.47 1.39 6.05
C VAL A 44 -8.15 2.71 5.64
N LEU A 45 -9.08 3.23 6.46
CA LEU A 45 -9.90 4.39 6.10
C LEU A 45 -9.11 5.68 5.88
N SER A 46 -9.63 6.53 5.01
CA SER A 46 -9.27 7.94 4.84
C SER A 46 -10.02 8.87 5.81
N ALA A 47 -9.41 10.02 6.10
CA ALA A 47 -10.05 11.16 6.75
C ALA A 47 -11.19 11.79 5.90
N TYR A 48 -11.31 11.42 4.62
CA TYR A 48 -12.48 11.75 3.81
C TYR A 48 -13.73 10.96 4.24
N GLU A 49 -13.57 9.66 4.49
CA GLU A 49 -14.65 8.72 4.80
C GLU A 49 -15.18 8.91 6.23
N THR A 50 -14.32 9.33 7.16
CA THR A 50 -14.72 9.63 8.54
C THR A 50 -15.41 11.00 8.70
N ALA A 51 -15.38 11.86 7.68
CA ALA A 51 -15.83 13.25 7.80
C ALA A 51 -17.33 13.49 7.56
N ALA A 52 -18.00 12.63 6.80
CA ALA A 52 -19.44 12.74 6.55
C ALA A 52 -20.07 11.38 6.23
N PRO A 53 -21.30 11.08 6.72
CA PRO A 53 -22.05 9.90 6.30
C PRO A 53 -22.26 9.90 4.77
N GLY A 54 -22.02 8.77 4.13
CA GLY A 54 -22.11 8.64 2.66
C GLY A 54 -20.80 8.92 1.92
N ASN A 55 -19.76 9.42 2.58
CA ASN A 55 -18.40 9.37 2.02
C ASN A 55 -17.85 7.94 2.14
N ALA A 56 -17.42 7.36 1.02
CA ALA A 56 -16.75 6.05 0.97
C ALA A 56 -15.67 6.07 -0.12
N ILE A 57 -14.63 5.25 0.03
CA ILE A 57 -13.61 5.06 -1.01
C ILE A 57 -13.45 3.57 -1.32
N ASP A 58 -13.56 3.23 -2.60
CA ASP A 58 -13.26 1.91 -3.16
C ASP A 58 -11.90 2.00 -3.88
N ARG A 59 -10.97 1.11 -3.55
CA ARG A 59 -9.52 1.30 -3.79
C ARG A 59 -8.82 0.01 -4.14
N ASP A 60 -8.14 -0.01 -5.28
CA ASP A 60 -7.16 -1.04 -5.61
C ASP A 60 -5.78 -0.76 -5.00
N CYS A 61 -5.01 -1.83 -4.75
CA CYS A 61 -3.65 -1.79 -4.18
C CYS A 61 -3.53 -1.14 -2.78
N GLY A 62 -2.31 -1.08 -2.25
CA GLY A 62 -2.04 -0.55 -0.91
C GLY A 62 -0.56 -0.49 -0.55
N PHE A 63 0.31 -0.08 -1.48
CA PHE A 63 1.75 -0.02 -1.21
C PHE A 63 2.06 1.08 -0.20
N SER A 64 3.01 0.86 0.72
CA SER A 64 3.38 1.87 1.72
C SER A 64 4.88 2.00 1.93
N ALA A 65 5.38 3.24 2.03
CA ALA A 65 6.80 3.53 2.28
C ALA A 65 6.96 4.59 3.39
N PRO A 66 7.98 4.49 4.28
CA PRO A 66 8.28 5.53 5.27
C PRO A 66 8.64 6.86 4.62
N LEU A 67 8.03 7.96 5.07
CA LEU A 67 8.23 9.28 4.46
C LEU A 67 9.60 9.89 4.86
N PRO A 68 10.46 10.25 3.88
CA PRO A 68 11.62 11.10 4.13
C PRO A 68 11.23 12.38 4.86
N GLY A 69 12.01 12.78 5.86
CA GLY A 69 11.75 13.97 6.66
C GLY A 69 10.53 13.93 7.58
N SER A 70 9.78 12.81 7.64
CA SER A 70 8.62 12.65 8.52
C SER A 70 8.65 11.31 9.28
N PRO A 71 9.45 11.21 10.37
CA PRO A 71 9.47 10.04 11.24
C PRO A 71 8.07 9.67 11.73
N GLY A 72 7.76 8.37 11.80
CA GLY A 72 6.44 7.91 12.24
C GLY A 72 5.30 8.20 11.24
N ARG A 73 5.60 8.48 9.95
CA ARG A 73 4.60 8.63 8.88
C ARG A 73 4.90 7.75 7.67
N LEU A 74 3.85 7.23 7.03
CA LEU A 74 3.92 6.51 5.76
C LEU A 74 3.27 7.32 4.64
N LEU A 75 3.84 7.20 3.44
CA LEU A 75 3.13 7.36 2.19
C LEU A 75 2.34 6.06 1.95
N TRP A 76 1.10 6.19 1.53
CA TRP A 76 0.28 5.11 0.98
C TRP A 76 0.00 5.40 -0.49
N LEU A 77 0.16 4.39 -1.34
CA LEU A 77 -0.11 4.43 -2.77
C LEU A 77 -1.17 3.39 -3.12
N PHE A 78 -2.25 3.88 -3.70
CA PHE A 78 -3.37 3.10 -4.19
C PHE A 78 -3.38 3.16 -5.72
N CYS A 79 -3.87 2.12 -6.37
CA CYS A 79 -4.14 2.09 -7.80
C CYS A 79 -5.50 2.77 -8.04
N ASP A 80 -6.33 2.22 -8.94
CA ASP A 80 -7.63 2.82 -9.28
C ASP A 80 -8.47 3.07 -8.03
N THR A 81 -9.12 4.23 -8.00
CA THR A 81 -9.74 4.78 -6.80
C THR A 81 -11.07 5.44 -7.17
N VAL A 82 -12.17 4.86 -6.72
CA VAL A 82 -13.53 5.45 -6.79
C VAL A 82 -13.87 6.03 -5.42
N TRP A 83 -14.62 7.14 -5.40
CA TRP A 83 -15.17 7.68 -4.15
C TRP A 83 -16.62 8.12 -4.30
N GLU A 84 -17.38 7.94 -3.22
CA GLU A 84 -18.79 8.31 -3.06
C GLU A 84 -18.89 9.48 -2.06
N GLY A 85 -20.00 10.24 -2.07
CA GLY A 85 -20.22 11.44 -1.25
C GLY A 85 -20.86 12.59 -2.06
N ASP A 86 -20.84 13.82 -1.53
CA ASP A 86 -21.41 15.04 -2.17
C ASP A 86 -20.93 15.29 -3.62
N ARG A 87 -19.73 14.79 -3.95
CA ARG A 87 -19.09 14.91 -5.26
C ARG A 87 -18.37 13.60 -5.57
N PRO A 88 -19.11 12.57 -6.04
CA PRO A 88 -18.51 11.29 -6.36
C PRO A 88 -17.53 11.43 -7.51
N GLY A 89 -16.60 10.49 -7.62
CA GLY A 89 -15.59 10.53 -8.68
C GLY A 89 -14.75 9.28 -8.77
N LEU A 90 -13.86 9.29 -9.76
CA LEU A 90 -13.01 8.18 -10.14
C LEU A 90 -11.65 8.73 -10.57
N TRP A 91 -10.58 8.04 -10.15
CA TRP A 91 -9.25 8.18 -10.72
C TRP A 91 -8.78 6.83 -11.24
N LEU A 92 -8.35 6.81 -12.51
CA LEU A 92 -7.78 5.65 -13.20
C LEU A 92 -6.26 5.89 -13.29
N GLY A 93 -5.49 5.10 -12.56
CA GLY A 93 -4.10 5.32 -12.20
C GLY A 93 -3.91 5.45 -10.69
N THR A 94 -2.74 5.92 -10.26
CA THR A 94 -2.37 5.91 -8.84
C THR A 94 -2.96 7.11 -8.09
N THR A 95 -3.56 6.90 -6.91
CA THR A 95 -3.82 7.96 -5.90
C THR A 95 -2.92 7.78 -4.67
N ALA A 96 -2.79 8.81 -3.82
CA ALA A 96 -1.89 8.75 -2.67
C ALA A 96 -2.44 9.47 -1.44
N ALA A 97 -2.12 8.93 -0.27
CA ALA A 97 -2.45 9.50 1.04
C ALA A 97 -1.29 9.31 2.03
N THR A 98 -1.37 9.93 3.20
CA THR A 98 -0.35 9.76 4.26
C THR A 98 -0.95 9.49 5.63
N GLY A 99 -0.34 8.60 6.39
CA GLY A 99 -0.85 8.16 7.70
C GLY A 99 0.25 7.96 8.74
N PRO A 100 -0.12 7.72 10.02
CA PRO A 100 0.83 7.32 11.05
C PRO A 100 1.45 5.95 10.76
N ALA A 101 2.72 5.79 11.13
CA ALA A 101 3.44 4.52 11.11
C ALA A 101 3.55 4.00 12.55
N VAL A 102 2.67 3.08 12.95
CA VAL A 102 2.66 2.48 14.29
C VAL A 102 2.66 0.94 14.16
N PRO A 103 3.75 0.27 14.59
CA PRO A 103 3.83 -1.19 14.62
C PRO A 103 2.62 -1.83 15.32
N GLY A 104 2.05 -2.86 14.70
CA GLY A 104 0.88 -3.59 15.18
C GLY A 104 -0.46 -2.84 15.05
N ARG A 105 -0.52 -1.68 14.38
CA ARG A 105 -1.75 -0.89 14.19
C ARG A 105 -2.05 -0.61 12.73
N VAL A 106 -3.34 -0.66 12.39
CA VAL A 106 -3.86 -0.17 11.11
C VAL A 106 -4.12 1.33 11.24
N PRO A 107 -3.72 2.19 10.28
CA PRO A 107 -4.06 3.62 10.33
C PRO A 107 -5.56 3.86 10.52
N GLY A 108 -5.90 4.72 11.48
CA GLY A 108 -7.29 5.07 11.77
C GLY A 108 -7.91 5.97 10.69
N GLU A 109 -7.09 6.93 10.22
CA GLU A 109 -7.39 7.87 9.16
C GLU A 109 -6.11 8.14 8.34
N LEU A 110 -6.21 8.08 7.02
CA LEU A 110 -5.20 8.61 6.10
C LEU A 110 -5.57 10.03 5.64
N THR A 111 -4.60 10.91 5.49
CA THR A 111 -4.80 12.25 4.90
C THR A 111 -4.47 12.20 3.41
N GLU A 112 -5.46 12.40 2.55
CA GLU A 112 -5.28 12.42 1.09
C GLU A 112 -4.28 13.49 0.66
N LEU A 113 -3.39 13.14 -0.28
CA LEU A 113 -2.47 14.09 -0.89
C LEU A 113 -3.13 14.79 -2.07
N PRO A 114 -2.91 16.09 -2.28
CA PRO A 114 -3.31 16.76 -3.52
C PRO A 114 -2.43 16.30 -4.68
N THR A 115 -2.91 16.45 -5.92
CA THR A 115 -2.11 16.09 -7.12
C THR A 115 -0.73 16.80 -7.09
N PRO A 116 0.37 16.05 -7.23
CA PRO A 116 1.72 16.59 -7.13
C PRO A 116 2.08 17.49 -8.29
N HIS A 117 3.05 18.37 -8.04
CA HIS A 117 3.69 19.16 -9.10
C HIS A 117 4.69 18.28 -9.87
N GLY A 118 4.79 18.46 -11.19
CA GLY A 118 5.82 17.79 -12.01
C GLY A 118 5.44 16.47 -12.67
N ASP A 119 4.17 16.02 -12.61
CA ASP A 119 3.69 14.97 -13.52
C ASP A 119 3.44 15.57 -14.92
N PRO A 120 4.18 15.17 -15.98
CA PRO A 120 3.95 15.66 -17.34
C PRO A 120 2.64 15.16 -17.98
N HIS A 121 1.93 14.22 -17.34
CA HIS A 121 0.66 13.68 -17.86
C HIS A 121 -0.56 14.14 -17.05
N ALA A 122 -0.36 14.81 -15.91
CA ALA A 122 -1.46 15.44 -15.19
C ALA A 122 -2.07 16.55 -16.05
N ARG A 123 -3.36 16.42 -16.39
CA ARG A 123 -4.13 17.53 -16.98
C ARG A 123 -4.02 18.75 -16.06
N PRO A 124 -3.93 19.98 -16.60
CA PRO A 124 -4.01 21.18 -15.78
C PRO A 124 -5.34 21.20 -15.01
N SER A 125 -5.28 20.84 -13.73
CA SER A 125 -6.42 20.91 -12.82
C SER A 125 -7.01 22.32 -12.84
N HIS A 126 -8.31 22.49 -12.55
CA HIS A 126 -8.99 23.80 -12.48
C HIS A 126 -8.55 24.64 -11.25
N ARG A 127 -7.24 24.72 -10.96
CA ARG A 127 -6.63 25.72 -10.07
C ARG A 127 -6.80 27.10 -10.71
N ARG A 128 -7.90 27.76 -10.37
CA ARG A 128 -8.07 29.21 -10.56
C ARG A 128 -6.91 29.92 -9.82
N PRO A 129 -6.03 30.68 -10.49
CA PRO A 129 -4.95 31.38 -9.80
C PRO A 129 -5.53 32.31 -8.71
N GLY A 130 -4.98 32.26 -7.50
CA GLY A 130 -5.46 33.04 -6.35
C GLY A 130 -6.71 32.48 -5.63
N GLY A 131 -7.31 31.38 -6.08
CA GLY A 131 -8.47 30.78 -5.43
C GLY A 131 -8.11 29.91 -4.22
N ARG A 132 -8.28 30.42 -2.98
CA ARG A 132 -8.44 29.55 -1.80
C ARG A 132 -9.72 28.72 -1.98
N SER A 133 -9.58 27.42 -2.22
CA SER A 133 -10.72 26.50 -2.23
C SER A 133 -11.22 26.29 -0.79
N PRO A 134 -12.54 26.30 -0.50
CA PRO A 134 -13.08 26.28 0.87
C PRO A 134 -12.79 25.02 1.73
N SER A 135 -11.93 24.10 1.28
CA SER A 135 -11.58 22.87 1.98
C SER A 135 -10.08 22.79 2.30
N GLU A 136 -9.54 23.74 3.08
CA GLU A 136 -8.19 23.63 3.69
C GLU A 136 -8.13 22.63 4.88
N GLY A 137 -9.10 21.71 4.97
CA GLY A 137 -9.16 20.63 5.97
C GLY A 137 -8.56 19.29 5.51
N ARG A 138 -8.42 18.35 6.46
CA ARG A 138 -7.86 16.99 6.24
C ARG A 138 -8.74 16.09 5.36
N ALA A 139 -10.04 16.37 5.31
CA ALA A 139 -11.06 15.56 4.63
C ALA A 139 -11.29 16.02 3.18
N ARG A 140 -10.29 15.82 2.31
CA ARG A 140 -10.43 16.03 0.86
C ARG A 140 -10.69 14.69 0.18
N PRO A 141 -11.50 14.62 -0.89
CA PRO A 141 -11.59 13.41 -1.71
C PRO A 141 -10.21 13.08 -2.32
N PRO A 142 -9.98 11.80 -2.70
CA PRO A 142 -8.75 11.38 -3.37
C PRO A 142 -8.40 12.24 -4.60
N GLN A 143 -7.09 12.36 -4.85
CA GLN A 143 -6.56 13.04 -6.02
C GLN A 143 -5.47 12.21 -6.69
N GLY A 144 -5.33 12.40 -7.99
CA GLY A 144 -4.38 11.68 -8.81
C GLY A 144 -2.93 11.97 -8.43
N MET A 145 -2.18 10.91 -8.12
CA MET A 145 -0.74 10.93 -7.87
C MET A 145 0.03 10.69 -9.16
N LEU A 146 -0.38 9.71 -9.98
CA LEU A 146 0.18 9.44 -11.31
C LEU A 146 -0.97 9.36 -12.33
N ALA A 147 -0.92 10.22 -13.35
CA ALA A 147 -1.83 10.16 -14.49
C ALA A 147 -1.38 9.15 -15.55
N PRO A 148 -2.29 8.50 -16.28
CA PRO A 148 -1.95 7.61 -17.38
C PRO A 148 -1.23 8.36 -18.52
N PRO A 149 -0.23 7.75 -19.18
CA PRO A 149 0.36 8.33 -20.38
C PRO A 149 -0.61 8.25 -21.57
N PRO A 150 -0.46 9.14 -22.56
CA PRO A 150 -1.10 8.97 -23.86
C PRO A 150 -0.55 7.74 -24.60
N GLY A 151 -1.30 7.24 -25.59
CA GLY A 151 -0.81 6.21 -26.52
C GLY A 151 -0.81 4.76 -25.99
N LEU A 152 -1.55 4.46 -24.92
CA LEU A 152 -1.89 3.08 -24.57
C LEU A 152 -2.99 2.57 -25.52
N VAL A 153 -2.91 1.30 -25.93
CA VAL A 153 -3.73 0.75 -27.02
C VAL A 153 -4.47 -0.53 -26.65
N LEU A 154 -5.58 -0.80 -27.33
CA LEU A 154 -6.28 -2.06 -27.30
C LEU A 154 -5.53 -3.14 -28.11
N PRO A 155 -5.78 -4.44 -27.85
CA PRO A 155 -5.49 -5.50 -28.82
C PRO A 155 -6.11 -5.14 -30.17
N GLY A 156 -5.29 -5.06 -31.23
CA GLY A 156 -5.71 -4.54 -32.54
C GLY A 156 -5.35 -3.06 -32.82
N GLY A 157 -4.74 -2.34 -31.85
CA GLY A 157 -4.12 -1.03 -32.08
C GLY A 157 -5.03 0.20 -31.94
N GLY A 158 -6.31 0.02 -31.61
CA GLY A 158 -7.21 1.12 -31.25
C GLY A 158 -6.79 1.81 -29.94
N THR A 159 -7.29 3.02 -29.66
CA THR A 159 -6.97 3.73 -28.41
C THR A 159 -7.51 3.00 -27.18
N CYS A 160 -6.72 2.89 -26.10
CA CYS A 160 -7.21 2.38 -24.80
C CYS A 160 -7.84 3.51 -23.96
N GLN A 161 -8.80 4.20 -24.57
CA GLN A 161 -9.64 5.25 -23.97
C GLN A 161 -11.01 5.19 -24.65
N VAL A 162 -11.77 4.14 -24.36
CA VAL A 162 -13.10 3.89 -24.93
C VAL A 162 -14.10 3.88 -23.76
N PRO A 163 -15.05 4.82 -23.69
CA PRO A 163 -16.03 4.89 -22.60
C PRO A 163 -16.68 3.54 -22.33
N ASP A 164 -16.76 3.17 -21.04
CA ASP A 164 -17.36 1.95 -20.51
C ASP A 164 -16.79 0.61 -21.04
N VAL A 165 -15.74 0.65 -21.87
CA VAL A 165 -15.18 -0.52 -22.57
C VAL A 165 -13.68 -0.72 -22.30
N ALA A 166 -12.89 0.35 -22.25
CA ALA A 166 -11.45 0.26 -22.03
C ALA A 166 -10.80 1.56 -21.52
N TYR A 167 -9.83 1.44 -20.62
CA TYR A 167 -9.09 2.59 -20.10
C TYR A 167 -7.61 2.30 -19.89
N GLY A 168 -6.80 3.35 -20.03
CA GLY A 168 -5.40 3.39 -19.67
C GLY A 168 -5.22 3.92 -18.26
N ALA A 169 -4.36 3.27 -17.46
CA ALA A 169 -4.01 3.66 -16.10
C ALA A 169 -2.50 3.57 -15.87
N SER A 170 -1.96 4.33 -14.90
CA SER A 170 -0.61 4.13 -14.36
C SER A 170 -0.70 3.68 -12.91
N TRP A 171 -0.51 2.39 -12.65
CA TRP A 171 -0.60 1.77 -11.33
C TRP A 171 0.77 1.69 -10.67
N ALA A 172 0.86 2.02 -9.38
CA ALA A 172 2.08 1.81 -8.62
C ALA A 172 2.38 0.30 -8.52
N SER A 173 3.64 -0.09 -8.69
CA SER A 173 4.14 -1.46 -8.45
C SER A 173 5.02 -1.56 -7.20
N GLY A 174 5.15 -0.46 -6.46
CA GLY A 174 5.87 -0.35 -5.19
C GLY A 174 6.50 1.02 -4.96
N ALA A 175 7.03 1.24 -3.76
CA ALA A 175 7.82 2.42 -3.44
C ALA A 175 8.87 2.13 -2.37
N ALA A 176 10.05 2.75 -2.48
CA ALA A 176 11.14 2.60 -1.53
C ALA A 176 11.95 3.90 -1.38
N ARG A 177 12.65 4.03 -0.25
CA ARG A 177 13.55 5.15 -0.01
C ARG A 177 14.99 4.78 -0.41
N PRO A 178 15.62 5.49 -1.35
CA PRO A 178 17.05 5.33 -1.61
C PRO A 178 17.87 5.68 -0.35
N PRO A 179 18.96 4.95 -0.04
CA PRO A 179 19.81 5.26 1.11
C PRO A 179 20.26 6.72 1.12
N GLY A 180 20.12 7.40 2.27
CA GLY A 180 20.46 8.81 2.45
C GLY A 180 19.52 9.84 1.81
N GLY A 181 18.60 9.45 0.91
CA GLY A 181 17.80 10.39 0.11
C GLY A 181 16.69 11.13 0.85
N ASP A 182 16.31 12.31 0.34
CA ASP A 182 15.13 13.12 0.72
C ASP A 182 13.84 12.71 -0.02
N THR A 183 13.99 11.78 -0.96
CA THR A 183 13.03 11.44 -2.02
C THR A 183 12.65 9.96 -1.90
N LEU A 184 11.42 9.60 -2.28
CA LEU A 184 11.00 8.22 -2.48
C LEU A 184 11.11 7.87 -3.97
N LEU A 185 11.62 6.69 -4.28
CA LEU A 185 11.45 6.08 -5.60
C LEU A 185 10.10 5.38 -5.64
N ILE A 186 9.25 5.74 -6.60
CA ILE A 186 7.99 5.05 -6.90
C ILE A 186 8.20 4.32 -8.23
N THR A 187 7.87 3.03 -8.25
CA THR A 187 7.82 2.21 -9.46
C THR A 187 6.38 2.11 -9.92
N TYR A 188 6.15 2.10 -11.24
CA TYR A 188 4.80 2.00 -11.80
C TYR A 188 4.75 1.18 -13.08
N THR A 189 3.60 0.60 -13.36
CA THR A 189 3.24 -0.01 -14.64
C THR A 189 2.18 0.83 -15.34
N ASP A 190 2.33 1.00 -16.65
CA ASP A 190 1.29 1.59 -17.50
C ASP A 190 0.47 0.44 -18.11
N VAL A 191 -0.83 0.43 -17.86
CA VAL A 191 -1.73 -0.66 -18.23
C VAL A 191 -2.86 -0.18 -19.12
N CYS A 192 -3.25 -1.02 -20.07
CA CYS A 192 -4.56 -0.93 -20.73
C CYS A 192 -5.47 -2.01 -20.15
N VAL A 193 -6.60 -1.60 -19.57
CA VAL A 193 -7.65 -2.50 -19.07
C VAL A 193 -8.80 -2.51 -20.07
N HIS A 194 -9.27 -3.70 -20.43
CA HIS A 194 -10.38 -3.91 -21.35
C HIS A 194 -11.17 -5.16 -20.96
N GLY A 195 -12.44 -4.98 -20.59
CA GLY A 195 -13.25 -6.06 -20.00
C GLY A 195 -12.56 -6.64 -18.76
N ALA A 196 -12.33 -7.96 -18.75
CA ALA A 196 -11.59 -8.65 -17.69
C ALA A 196 -10.07 -8.80 -17.98
N THR A 197 -9.57 -8.19 -19.05
CA THR A 197 -8.18 -8.33 -19.51
C THR A 197 -7.35 -7.10 -19.16
N ILE A 198 -6.13 -7.32 -18.66
CA ILE A 198 -5.15 -6.27 -18.34
C ILE A 198 -3.91 -6.50 -19.23
N SER A 199 -3.59 -5.53 -20.08
CA SER A 199 -2.37 -5.50 -20.88
C SER A 199 -1.38 -4.51 -20.25
N VAL A 200 -0.32 -5.02 -19.62
CA VAL A 200 0.77 -4.19 -19.10
C VAL A 200 1.63 -3.75 -20.28
N GLN A 201 1.60 -2.47 -20.65
CA GLN A 201 2.25 -1.93 -21.85
C GLN A 201 3.43 -1.01 -21.52
N GLY A 202 3.64 -0.67 -20.25
CA GLY A 202 4.78 0.11 -19.81
C GLY A 202 5.24 -0.25 -18.41
N PHE A 203 6.52 -0.02 -18.15
CA PHE A 203 7.09 0.04 -16.81
C PHE A 203 7.92 1.31 -16.70
N GLY A 204 7.90 1.97 -15.54
CA GLY A 204 8.63 3.19 -15.29
C GLY A 204 8.89 3.47 -13.83
N VAL A 205 9.65 4.55 -13.61
CA VAL A 205 10.03 5.05 -12.30
C VAL A 205 9.81 6.55 -12.19
N VAL A 206 9.62 7.05 -10.97
CA VAL A 206 9.59 8.49 -10.67
C VAL A 206 10.08 8.77 -9.26
N GLY A 207 10.81 9.87 -9.06
CA GLY A 207 11.23 10.33 -7.74
C GLY A 207 10.20 11.29 -7.13
N TYR A 208 9.65 10.96 -5.95
CA TYR A 208 8.71 11.80 -5.22
C TYR A 208 9.37 12.48 -4.00
N ARG A 209 9.37 13.81 -3.95
CA ARG A 209 9.83 14.61 -2.81
C ARG A 209 8.62 15.07 -1.98
N PRO A 210 8.40 14.54 -0.76
CA PRO A 210 7.21 14.87 0.03
C PRO A 210 7.12 16.34 0.44
N GLY A 211 8.23 16.96 0.84
CA GLY A 211 8.25 18.31 1.44
C GLY A 211 7.74 19.45 0.56
N GLY A 212 7.64 19.24 -0.76
CA GLY A 212 6.98 20.16 -1.71
C GLY A 212 5.87 19.51 -2.53
N ASN A 213 5.52 18.25 -2.25
CA ASN A 213 4.63 17.40 -3.05
C ASN A 213 5.00 17.40 -4.55
N VAL A 214 6.25 17.03 -4.88
CA VAL A 214 6.82 17.13 -6.23
C VAL A 214 7.24 15.77 -6.77
N LEU A 215 6.84 15.45 -8.00
CA LEU A 215 7.39 14.36 -8.81
C LEU A 215 8.53 14.87 -9.70
N THR A 216 9.58 14.07 -9.83
CA THR A 216 10.84 14.47 -10.49
C THR A 216 11.37 13.35 -11.39
N GLY A 217 11.60 13.69 -12.66
CA GLY A 217 12.09 12.78 -13.71
C GLY A 217 11.31 11.47 -13.76
N ARG A 218 10.02 11.56 -14.11
CA ARG A 218 9.18 10.40 -14.45
C ARG A 218 9.68 9.82 -15.78
N THR A 219 10.05 8.55 -15.79
CA THR A 219 10.63 7.87 -16.95
C THR A 219 9.96 6.52 -17.16
N ARG A 220 9.34 6.33 -18.33
CA ARG A 220 8.91 5.02 -18.84
C ARG A 220 10.13 4.34 -19.46
N LEU A 221 10.62 3.29 -18.81
CA LEU A 221 11.84 2.56 -19.15
C LEU A 221 11.62 1.54 -20.27
N PHE A 222 10.53 0.78 -20.13
CA PHE A 222 10.15 -0.27 -21.06
C PHE A 222 8.75 0.03 -21.58
N SER A 223 8.52 -0.20 -22.87
CA SER A 223 7.21 -0.03 -23.50
C SER A 223 6.99 -1.05 -24.62
N SER A 224 5.81 -1.65 -24.65
CA SER A 224 5.37 -2.52 -25.74
C SER A 224 3.84 -2.39 -25.91
N PRO A 225 3.34 -1.88 -27.06
CA PRO A 225 1.90 -1.73 -27.30
C PRO A 225 1.14 -3.08 -27.27
N GLY A 226 1.80 -4.18 -27.65
CA GLY A 226 1.22 -5.54 -27.58
C GLY A 226 1.26 -6.18 -26.18
N GLY A 227 1.77 -5.47 -25.18
CA GLY A 227 2.09 -6.01 -23.85
C GLY A 227 3.58 -6.26 -23.67
N LEU A 228 4.11 -5.98 -22.48
CA LEU A 228 5.50 -6.20 -22.10
C LEU A 228 5.79 -7.68 -21.80
N PRO A 229 7.00 -8.17 -22.12
CA PRO A 229 7.53 -9.40 -21.53
C PRO A 229 7.47 -9.31 -20.01
N PHE A 230 7.06 -10.38 -19.33
CA PHE A 230 6.79 -10.33 -17.89
C PHE A 230 7.99 -9.87 -17.06
N GLN A 231 9.22 -10.13 -17.53
CA GLN A 231 10.46 -9.71 -16.89
C GLN A 231 10.65 -8.19 -16.81
N HIS A 232 9.91 -7.43 -17.63
CA HIS A 232 9.85 -5.96 -17.57
C HIS A 232 8.67 -5.45 -16.71
N ASN A 233 7.75 -6.31 -16.26
CA ASN A 233 6.64 -5.96 -15.37
C ASN A 233 7.13 -5.90 -13.91
N LEU A 234 8.06 -4.97 -13.67
CA LEU A 234 8.84 -4.86 -12.45
C LEU A 234 8.09 -4.12 -11.33
N GLY A 235 8.40 -4.47 -10.09
CA GLY A 235 7.89 -3.84 -8.88
C GLY A 235 8.69 -4.25 -7.65
N SER A 236 8.12 -4.01 -6.46
CA SER A 236 8.75 -4.31 -5.17
C SER A 236 10.20 -3.79 -5.05
N PRO A 237 10.43 -2.47 -5.17
CA PRO A 237 11.78 -1.90 -5.12
C PRO A 237 12.47 -2.14 -3.78
N VAL A 238 13.67 -2.72 -3.82
CA VAL A 238 14.51 -2.98 -2.63
C VAL A 238 15.90 -2.39 -2.87
N PHE A 239 16.39 -1.58 -1.94
CA PHE A 239 17.77 -1.06 -1.98
C PHE A 239 18.69 -1.93 -1.12
N ALA A 240 19.69 -2.55 -1.75
CA ALA A 240 20.67 -3.41 -1.09
C ALA A 240 22.00 -3.41 -1.87
N GLY A 241 23.14 -3.63 -1.21
CA GLY A 241 24.42 -3.89 -1.90
C GLY A 241 24.84 -2.87 -2.97
N GLY A 242 24.52 -1.58 -2.79
CA GLY A 242 24.81 -0.53 -3.79
C GLY A 242 23.90 -0.52 -5.02
N HIS A 243 22.83 -1.31 -5.02
CA HIS A 243 21.89 -1.49 -6.13
C HIS A 243 20.44 -1.21 -5.70
N LEU A 244 19.61 -0.86 -6.69
CA LEU A 244 18.17 -1.05 -6.66
C LEU A 244 17.87 -2.43 -7.27
N TYR A 245 17.16 -3.26 -6.52
CA TYR A 245 16.60 -4.53 -6.95
C TYR A 245 15.10 -4.40 -7.19
N LEU A 246 14.61 -5.10 -8.20
CA LEU A 246 13.22 -5.09 -8.65
C LEU A 246 12.79 -6.50 -9.03
N PHE A 247 11.60 -6.91 -8.61
CA PHE A 247 11.07 -8.25 -8.86
C PHE A 247 9.96 -8.18 -9.90
N ALA A 248 9.87 -9.22 -10.73
CA ALA A 248 8.77 -9.47 -11.64
C ALA A 248 8.25 -10.90 -11.45
N SER A 249 6.96 -11.13 -11.71
CA SER A 249 6.33 -12.45 -11.56
C SER A 249 5.39 -12.77 -12.71
N VAL A 250 5.25 -14.07 -13.01
CA VAL A 250 4.24 -14.60 -13.92
C VAL A 250 3.68 -15.91 -13.39
N CYS A 251 2.37 -16.10 -13.54
CA CYS A 251 1.75 -17.41 -13.43
C CYS A 251 1.79 -18.08 -14.81
N ASP A 252 2.51 -19.20 -14.91
CA ASP A 252 2.65 -19.95 -16.16
C ASP A 252 1.53 -20.99 -16.34
N THR A 253 1.01 -21.53 -15.24
CA THR A 253 -0.14 -22.46 -15.24
C THR A 253 -1.12 -22.09 -14.13
N SER A 254 -2.36 -21.77 -14.52
CA SER A 254 -3.46 -21.46 -13.60
C SER A 254 -4.72 -22.24 -13.93
N ALA A 255 -5.53 -22.49 -12.90
CA ALA A 255 -6.87 -23.07 -13.03
C ALA A 255 -7.76 -22.50 -11.91
N PHE A 256 -9.03 -22.22 -12.21
CA PHE A 256 -10.04 -21.79 -11.23
C PHE A 256 -9.62 -20.61 -10.31
N GLY A 257 -8.82 -19.67 -10.81
CA GLY A 257 -8.32 -18.53 -10.01
C GLY A 257 -7.18 -18.88 -9.03
N ILE A 258 -6.54 -20.04 -9.20
CA ILE A 258 -5.38 -20.51 -8.44
C ILE A 258 -4.19 -20.70 -9.39
N CYS A 259 -3.00 -20.27 -8.96
CA CYS A 259 -1.77 -20.49 -9.70
C CYS A 259 -1.08 -21.78 -9.21
N HIS A 260 -0.73 -22.65 -10.16
CA HIS A 260 -0.15 -23.97 -9.91
C HIS A 260 1.35 -24.04 -10.22
N GLY A 261 1.81 -23.23 -11.17
CA GLY A 261 3.23 -23.06 -11.48
C GLY A 261 3.48 -21.67 -12.06
N GLY A 262 4.63 -21.09 -11.75
CA GLY A 262 5.02 -19.77 -12.23
C GLY A 262 6.49 -19.47 -11.99
N ARG A 263 6.89 -18.23 -12.23
CA ARG A 263 8.27 -17.75 -12.09
C ARG A 263 8.32 -16.40 -11.39
N VAL A 264 9.38 -16.19 -10.62
CA VAL A 264 9.75 -14.87 -10.07
C VAL A 264 11.15 -14.52 -10.56
N THR A 265 11.26 -13.54 -11.46
CA THR A 265 12.53 -13.06 -11.98
C THR A 265 13.01 -11.82 -11.22
N LEU A 266 14.32 -11.66 -11.11
CA LEU A 266 14.96 -10.54 -10.44
C LEU A 266 15.73 -9.69 -11.44
N ALA A 267 15.53 -8.37 -11.38
CA ALA A 267 16.35 -7.37 -12.04
C ALA A 267 17.10 -6.52 -11.00
N ARG A 268 18.26 -5.99 -11.37
CA ARG A 268 18.97 -4.96 -10.61
C ARG A 268 19.55 -3.89 -11.52
N VAL A 269 19.76 -2.72 -10.93
CA VAL A 269 20.40 -1.55 -11.53
C VAL A 269 21.20 -0.84 -10.40
N PRO A 270 22.32 -0.14 -10.67
CA PRO A 270 23.03 0.61 -9.63
C PRO A 270 22.10 1.55 -8.85
N ALA A 271 22.41 1.86 -7.59
CA ALA A 271 21.62 2.76 -6.74
C ALA A 271 21.77 4.26 -7.11
N ASP A 272 21.79 4.57 -8.40
CA ASP A 272 21.99 5.90 -8.99
C ASP A 272 20.73 6.39 -9.74
N PRO A 273 20.20 7.60 -9.46
CA PRO A 273 19.01 8.15 -10.13
C PRO A 273 19.12 8.38 -11.65
N ALA A 274 20.31 8.39 -12.24
CA ALA A 274 20.49 8.35 -13.68
C ALA A 274 20.39 6.92 -14.21
N ALA A 275 21.00 5.94 -13.53
CA ALA A 275 20.93 4.53 -13.90
C ALA A 275 19.48 3.99 -13.84
N TRP A 276 18.66 4.40 -12.87
CA TRP A 276 17.23 4.04 -12.81
C TRP A 276 16.40 4.59 -13.99
N ARG A 277 16.96 5.47 -14.82
CA ARG A 277 16.29 6.05 -16.00
C ARG A 277 16.87 5.57 -17.32
N ASP A 278 17.94 4.77 -17.28
CA ASP A 278 18.53 4.11 -18.44
C ASP A 278 18.12 2.63 -18.50
N PRO A 279 17.30 2.19 -19.47
CA PRO A 279 16.98 0.77 -19.62
C PRO A 279 18.22 -0.08 -19.95
N GLY A 280 19.29 0.51 -20.51
CA GLY A 280 20.57 -0.15 -20.78
C GLY A 280 21.39 -0.46 -19.51
N ALA A 281 21.08 0.13 -18.37
CA ALA A 281 21.73 -0.12 -17.08
C ALA A 281 21.17 -1.35 -16.33
N TYR A 282 20.01 -1.87 -16.74
CA TYR A 282 19.31 -2.98 -16.08
C TYR A 282 19.98 -4.32 -16.37
N ARG A 283 20.16 -5.14 -15.33
CA ARG A 283 20.69 -6.52 -15.45
C ARG A 283 19.72 -7.48 -14.78
N TYR A 284 19.60 -8.67 -15.36
CA TYR A 284 18.67 -9.71 -14.94
C TYR A 284 19.42 -10.91 -14.38
N TRP A 285 18.84 -11.55 -13.37
CA TRP A 285 19.47 -12.63 -12.64
C TRP A 285 19.40 -13.97 -13.39
N THR A 286 20.51 -14.70 -13.39
CA THR A 286 20.60 -16.11 -13.78
C THR A 286 21.49 -16.86 -12.77
N PRO A 287 21.45 -18.21 -12.71
CA PRO A 287 22.35 -18.98 -11.83
C PRO A 287 23.84 -18.73 -12.10
N GLU A 288 24.18 -18.32 -13.32
CA GLU A 288 25.54 -18.02 -13.78
C GLU A 288 25.96 -16.55 -13.50
N GLY A 289 25.02 -15.69 -13.10
CA GLY A 289 25.29 -14.31 -12.72
C GLY A 289 24.24 -13.29 -13.19
N TRP A 290 24.68 -12.30 -13.97
CA TRP A 290 23.89 -11.12 -14.33
C TRP A 290 24.03 -10.78 -15.81
N THR A 291 22.93 -10.91 -16.56
CA THR A 291 22.87 -10.70 -18.02
C THR A 291 22.12 -9.40 -18.36
N PRO A 292 22.45 -8.68 -19.45
CA PRO A 292 21.60 -7.60 -19.96
C PRO A 292 20.31 -8.10 -20.63
N ASP A 293 20.21 -9.38 -20.99
CA ASP A 293 19.07 -9.95 -21.71
C ASP A 293 17.96 -10.42 -20.75
N ALA A 294 16.82 -9.72 -20.75
CA ALA A 294 15.65 -10.09 -19.96
C ALA A 294 15.05 -11.46 -20.33
N ALA A 295 15.24 -11.96 -21.56
CA ALA A 295 14.77 -13.28 -21.98
C ALA A 295 15.61 -14.42 -21.35
N GLN A 296 16.87 -14.15 -20.97
CA GLN A 296 17.75 -15.08 -20.29
C GLN A 296 17.49 -15.18 -18.77
N ALA A 297 16.70 -14.27 -18.20
CA ALA A 297 16.36 -14.29 -16.77
C ALA A 297 15.80 -15.65 -16.31
N ARG A 298 16.11 -16.03 -15.07
CA ARG A 298 15.64 -17.29 -14.44
C ARG A 298 14.90 -17.01 -13.13
N THR A 299 14.18 -18.02 -12.62
CA THR A 299 13.40 -17.85 -11.39
C THR A 299 14.33 -17.84 -10.17
N VAL A 300 14.33 -16.75 -9.42
CA VAL A 300 15.13 -16.59 -8.18
C VAL A 300 14.45 -17.29 -6.99
N VAL A 301 13.13 -17.47 -7.06
CA VAL A 301 12.35 -18.29 -6.13
C VAL A 301 11.97 -19.60 -6.83
N VAL A 302 12.54 -20.71 -6.35
CA VAL A 302 12.23 -22.05 -6.86
C VAL A 302 11.02 -22.60 -6.11
N GLY A 303 10.00 -23.07 -6.84
CA GLY A 303 8.76 -23.60 -6.24
C GLY A 303 7.69 -22.55 -5.90
N ALA A 304 7.85 -21.31 -6.39
CA ALA A 304 6.78 -20.32 -6.40
C ALA A 304 5.79 -20.56 -7.55
N ALA A 305 4.53 -20.24 -7.30
CA ALA A 305 3.43 -20.16 -8.25
C ALA A 305 2.60 -18.88 -7.95
N PRO A 306 3.13 -17.69 -8.30
CA PRO A 306 2.50 -16.40 -8.00
C PRO A 306 1.46 -15.98 -9.04
N TYR A 307 0.33 -15.44 -8.60
CA TYR A 307 -0.43 -14.44 -9.37
C TYR A 307 0.22 -13.06 -9.24
N LEU A 308 0.56 -12.67 -8.02
CA LEU A 308 1.18 -11.40 -7.66
C LEU A 308 2.21 -11.64 -6.54
N ILE A 309 3.22 -10.78 -6.47
CA ILE A 309 4.20 -10.76 -5.37
C ILE A 309 4.35 -9.35 -4.80
N HIS A 310 4.67 -9.28 -3.52
CA HIS A 310 5.16 -8.07 -2.86
C HIS A 310 6.39 -8.39 -2.01
N VAL A 311 7.55 -7.81 -2.33
CA VAL A 311 8.81 -7.98 -1.59
C VAL A 311 9.17 -6.68 -0.87
N ALA A 312 9.58 -6.79 0.40
CA ALA A 312 10.16 -5.68 1.13
C ALA A 312 11.17 -6.17 2.19
N ASP A 313 11.94 -5.24 2.74
CA ASP A 313 12.86 -5.48 3.86
C ASP A 313 12.16 -5.30 5.22
N TYR A 314 12.21 -6.35 6.04
CA TYR A 314 11.68 -6.44 7.40
C TYR A 314 12.80 -6.69 8.42
N SER A 315 14.06 -6.41 8.08
CA SER A 315 15.21 -6.51 8.99
C SER A 315 15.04 -5.66 10.26
N ALA A 316 14.33 -4.54 10.18
CA ALA A 316 13.96 -3.70 11.33
C ALA A 316 13.11 -4.42 12.40
N VAL A 317 12.41 -5.50 12.02
CA VAL A 317 11.67 -6.40 12.94
C VAL A 317 12.30 -7.80 13.03
N GLY A 318 13.53 -7.98 12.53
CA GLY A 318 14.31 -9.21 12.65
C GLY A 318 14.00 -10.29 11.62
N GLN A 319 13.31 -9.96 10.53
CA GLN A 319 12.71 -10.95 9.61
C GLN A 319 13.40 -11.05 8.24
N GLY A 320 14.41 -10.22 7.97
CA GLY A 320 15.14 -10.18 6.69
C GLY A 320 14.27 -9.66 5.54
N LEU A 321 14.58 -10.06 4.31
CA LEU A 321 13.68 -9.83 3.17
C LEU A 321 12.53 -10.82 3.23
N VAL A 322 11.29 -10.31 3.10
CA VAL A 322 10.09 -11.15 3.03
C VAL A 322 9.34 -10.87 1.74
N MET A 323 8.99 -11.94 1.04
CA MET A 323 8.07 -11.92 -0.10
C MET A 323 6.71 -12.46 0.35
N VAL A 324 5.66 -11.67 0.11
CA VAL A 324 4.27 -12.12 0.10
C VAL A 324 3.98 -12.62 -1.31
N GLU A 325 3.72 -13.91 -1.46
CA GLU A 325 3.35 -14.55 -2.73
C GLU A 325 1.83 -14.78 -2.72
N GLN A 326 1.05 -13.99 -3.46
CA GLN A 326 -0.37 -14.27 -3.65
C GLN A 326 -0.52 -15.43 -4.64
N ARG A 327 -1.08 -16.56 -4.17
CA ARG A 327 -1.17 -17.82 -4.93
C ARG A 327 -2.56 -18.10 -5.52
N GLY A 328 -3.55 -17.30 -5.16
CA GLY A 328 -4.92 -17.38 -5.71
C GLY A 328 -5.73 -16.12 -5.42
N LEU A 329 -6.82 -15.96 -6.15
CA LEU A 329 -7.77 -14.85 -6.01
C LEU A 329 -8.82 -15.08 -4.89
N ASP A 330 -8.70 -16.18 -4.16
CA ASP A 330 -9.43 -16.50 -2.92
C ASP A 330 -8.70 -16.04 -1.66
N GLY A 331 -7.62 -15.26 -1.80
CA GLY A 331 -6.83 -14.75 -0.68
C GLY A 331 -5.81 -15.73 -0.11
N ARG A 332 -5.57 -16.88 -0.74
CA ARG A 332 -4.46 -17.78 -0.35
C ARG A 332 -3.10 -17.17 -0.73
N PHE A 333 -2.14 -17.27 0.19
CA PHE A 333 -0.79 -16.75 -0.02
C PHE A 333 0.26 -17.60 0.68
N ARG A 334 1.51 -17.39 0.32
CA ARG A 334 2.69 -17.95 0.99
C ARG A 334 3.66 -16.82 1.34
N LEU A 335 4.35 -16.98 2.46
CA LEU A 335 5.49 -16.15 2.81
C LEU A 335 6.79 -16.85 2.41
N TRP A 336 7.76 -16.09 1.89
CA TRP A 336 9.13 -16.53 1.70
C TRP A 336 10.12 -15.58 2.39
N ARG A 337 11.22 -16.11 2.91
CA ARG A 337 12.34 -15.35 3.49
C ARG A 337 13.63 -15.55 2.69
N ALA A 338 14.45 -14.50 2.61
CA ALA A 338 15.82 -14.57 2.10
C ALA A 338 16.77 -13.58 2.83
N PRO A 339 18.09 -13.87 2.86
CA PRO A 339 19.09 -12.93 3.38
C PRO A 339 19.48 -11.84 2.38
N ALA A 340 19.28 -12.08 1.08
CA ALA A 340 19.59 -11.16 -0.03
C ALA A 340 18.52 -11.28 -1.13
N PRO A 341 18.36 -10.29 -2.04
CA PRO A 341 17.38 -10.37 -3.13
C PRO A 341 17.58 -11.58 -4.05
N GLU A 342 18.84 -11.98 -4.27
CA GLU A 342 19.27 -13.18 -5.00
C GLU A 342 18.93 -14.50 -4.28
N GLY A 343 18.43 -14.46 -3.05
CA GLY A 343 18.13 -15.63 -2.24
C GLY A 343 19.28 -16.04 -1.30
N PRO A 344 19.37 -17.33 -0.90
CA PRO A 344 18.40 -18.39 -1.20
C PRO A 344 17.02 -18.06 -0.59
N TRP A 345 15.97 -18.22 -1.39
CA TRP A 345 14.59 -18.00 -0.94
C TRP A 345 14.03 -19.28 -0.32
N THR A 346 13.42 -19.14 0.86
CA THR A 346 12.90 -20.25 1.68
C THR A 346 11.46 -20.01 2.08
N ALA A 347 10.60 -21.03 1.98
CA ALA A 347 9.19 -20.88 2.34
C ALA A 347 9.02 -20.79 3.87
N ALA A 348 8.39 -19.71 4.33
CA ALA A 348 8.04 -19.45 5.73
C ALA A 348 6.64 -19.98 6.11
N GLY A 349 5.79 -20.22 5.10
CA GLY A 349 4.53 -20.94 5.28
C GLY A 349 3.39 -20.42 4.41
N ASP A 350 2.43 -21.29 4.10
CA ASP A 350 1.17 -20.92 3.46
C ASP A 350 0.15 -20.41 4.50
N ARG A 351 -0.74 -19.51 4.07
CA ARG A 351 -1.74 -18.77 4.86
C ARG A 351 -2.94 -18.40 3.96
N ILE A 352 -4.02 -17.89 4.53
CA ILE A 352 -5.17 -17.33 3.81
C ILE A 352 -5.73 -16.10 4.54
N VAL A 353 -6.07 -15.04 3.79
CA VAL A 353 -6.83 -13.90 4.34
C VAL A 353 -8.34 -14.17 4.26
N PRO A 354 -9.16 -13.69 5.22
CA PRO A 354 -10.59 -13.96 5.24
C PRO A 354 -11.35 -12.99 4.32
N CYS A 355 -11.09 -13.09 3.01
CA CYS A 355 -11.87 -12.42 1.98
C CYS A 355 -13.19 -13.15 1.73
N SER A 356 -14.21 -12.42 1.23
CA SER A 356 -15.44 -13.05 0.74
C SER A 356 -16.09 -12.28 -0.40
N GLY A 357 -16.99 -12.93 -1.15
CA GLY A 357 -17.66 -12.34 -2.32
C GLY A 357 -16.73 -12.16 -3.53
N GLY A 358 -17.20 -11.38 -4.51
CA GLY A 358 -16.43 -11.02 -5.69
C GLY A 358 -16.44 -12.02 -6.86
N SER A 359 -16.05 -11.56 -8.05
CA SER A 359 -15.90 -12.38 -9.26
C SER A 359 -14.97 -11.72 -10.30
N GLY A 360 -14.31 -12.54 -11.12
CA GLY A 360 -13.36 -12.06 -12.14
C GLY A 360 -12.19 -11.27 -11.53
N LEU A 361 -11.91 -10.08 -12.07
CA LEU A 361 -10.92 -9.17 -11.48
C LEU A 361 -11.35 -8.62 -10.11
N ASN A 362 -12.66 -8.55 -9.82
CA ASN A 362 -13.16 -8.07 -8.53
C ASN A 362 -13.14 -9.19 -7.47
N GLN A 363 -12.00 -9.86 -7.30
CA GLN A 363 -11.77 -10.90 -6.29
C GLN A 363 -10.71 -10.44 -5.27
N CYS A 364 -10.39 -11.29 -4.30
CA CYS A 364 -9.42 -10.99 -3.24
C CYS A 364 -8.02 -10.79 -3.85
N ARG A 365 -7.44 -9.60 -3.70
CA ARG A 365 -6.25 -9.20 -4.47
C ARG A 365 -5.37 -8.19 -3.76
N ALA A 366 -4.20 -7.95 -4.34
CA ALA A 366 -3.19 -7.01 -3.86
C ALA A 366 -2.78 -7.25 -2.40
N LEU A 367 -2.43 -8.49 -2.08
CA LEU A 367 -1.89 -8.87 -0.77
C LEU A 367 -0.49 -8.24 -0.58
N ILE A 368 -0.42 -7.14 0.16
CA ILE A 368 0.74 -6.25 0.29
C ILE A 368 1.16 -6.14 1.76
N GLY A 369 2.45 -6.37 2.03
CA GLY A 369 3.01 -6.34 3.39
C GLY A 369 3.62 -4.99 3.75
N HIS A 370 3.56 -4.62 5.04
CA HIS A 370 3.95 -3.28 5.53
C HIS A 370 5.06 -3.37 6.59
N PRO A 371 6.35 -3.23 6.23
CA PRO A 371 7.45 -3.35 7.19
C PRO A 371 7.33 -2.42 8.40
N ALA A 372 6.97 -1.16 8.17
CA ALA A 372 6.86 -0.14 9.22
C ALA A 372 5.57 -0.23 10.08
N LEU A 373 4.68 -1.18 9.78
CA LEU A 373 3.50 -1.51 10.61
C LEU A 373 3.57 -2.94 11.18
N SER A 374 4.54 -3.75 10.75
CA SER A 374 4.76 -5.10 11.26
C SER A 374 5.43 -5.07 12.63
N THR A 375 5.36 -6.17 13.37
CA THR A 375 6.10 -6.37 14.63
C THR A 375 7.10 -7.52 14.49
N ARG A 376 7.86 -7.82 15.55
CA ARG A 376 8.72 -9.02 15.61
C ARG A 376 7.93 -10.33 15.50
N ASP A 377 6.64 -10.28 15.80
CA ASP A 377 5.75 -11.42 16.02
C ASP A 377 4.69 -11.59 14.92
N ALA A 378 4.35 -10.51 14.19
CA ALA A 378 3.42 -10.55 13.08
C ALA A 378 3.76 -9.59 11.92
N LEU A 379 3.54 -10.08 10.70
CA LEU A 379 3.42 -9.29 9.48
C LEU A 379 2.14 -8.46 9.55
N MET A 380 2.22 -7.15 9.30
CA MET A 380 1.05 -6.39 8.89
C MET A 380 0.85 -6.54 7.38
N LEU A 381 -0.29 -7.11 6.99
CA LEU A 381 -0.67 -7.39 5.61
C LEU A 381 -1.97 -6.65 5.28
N SER A 382 -2.00 -5.88 4.19
CA SER A 382 -3.25 -5.41 3.58
C SER A 382 -3.66 -6.25 2.38
N TYR A 383 -4.95 -6.21 2.05
CA TYR A 383 -5.57 -6.88 0.92
C TYR A 383 -6.86 -6.16 0.54
N TYR A 384 -7.27 -6.26 -0.72
CA TYR A 384 -8.61 -5.85 -1.13
C TYR A 384 -9.63 -6.94 -0.81
N ASP A 385 -10.73 -6.57 -0.15
CA ASP A 385 -11.83 -7.47 0.19
C ASP A 385 -13.11 -7.06 -0.58
N PRO A 386 -13.57 -7.86 -1.56
CA PRO A 386 -14.68 -7.46 -2.44
C PRO A 386 -16.06 -7.44 -1.77
N ALA A 387 -16.26 -8.15 -0.64
CA ALA A 387 -17.47 -8.00 0.17
C ALA A 387 -17.52 -6.66 0.92
N ASP A 388 -16.34 -6.14 1.28
CA ASP A 388 -16.18 -4.91 2.04
C ASP A 388 -16.01 -3.67 1.14
N ARG A 389 -15.77 -3.89 -0.17
CA ARG A 389 -15.39 -2.89 -1.21
C ARG A 389 -14.23 -1.98 -0.75
N HIS A 390 -13.27 -2.54 -0.02
CA HIS A 390 -12.27 -1.75 0.68
C HIS A 390 -10.96 -2.52 0.92
N ILE A 391 -9.86 -1.78 1.09
CA ILE A 391 -8.58 -2.31 1.58
C ILE A 391 -8.68 -2.62 3.08
N ASN A 392 -8.66 -3.91 3.43
CA ASN A 392 -8.56 -4.38 4.81
C ASN A 392 -7.11 -4.69 5.17
N ALA A 393 -6.76 -4.55 6.45
CA ALA A 393 -5.43 -4.86 6.97
C ALA A 393 -5.49 -5.73 8.22
N ARG A 394 -4.61 -6.75 8.30
CA ARG A 394 -4.56 -7.77 9.34
C ARG A 394 -3.13 -8.06 9.78
N ALA A 395 -2.94 -8.32 11.08
CA ALA A 395 -1.72 -8.92 11.61
C ALA A 395 -1.74 -10.44 11.38
N VAL A 396 -0.70 -10.97 10.74
CA VAL A 396 -0.52 -12.39 10.42
C VAL A 396 0.75 -12.90 11.10
N PRO A 397 0.71 -13.98 11.90
CA PRO A 397 1.90 -14.60 12.46
C PRO A 397 2.89 -15.05 11.37
N TRP A 398 4.17 -14.83 11.67
CA TRP A 398 5.36 -15.03 10.83
C TRP A 398 5.63 -16.47 10.35
#